data_AF-A0A5C5RWE4-F1
#
_entry.id   AF-A0A5C5RWE4-F1
#
_cell.length_a   1.000
_cell.length_b   1.000
_cell.length_c   1.000
_cell.angle_alpha   90.00
_cell.angle_beta   90.00
_cell.angle_gamma   90.00
#
_symmetry.space_group_name_H-M   'P 1'
#
loop_
_entity.id
_entity.type
_entity.pdbx_description
1 polymer ?
#
loop_
_entity_poly.entity_id
_entity_poly.type
_entity_poly.pdbx_seq_one_letter_code
_entity_poly.pdbx_strand_id
1 'polypeptide(L)'
;MGVARELRLVLMALLLSGCAVAVEGEAVVEESVVKRSVLAPAQPLPFTPQHAGRTNERNDGTSFEPCTAYTDEEMRNLGAEPRTLKDAAISVSPNYRGCHWQSGDGIASFSQTLGNEKSLDAYKAKQSYRPWQPDRVINGRRVIVTTEDRDGCFASFMSEKAIVHSAYSVAVFGTPSPGLVSECNKAIEWATLAISKAP
;
A
#
# COMPACT_ATOMS: atom_id res chain seq x y z
N MET A 1 9.07 44.29 71.90
CA MET A 1 10.19 44.51 70.95
C MET A 1 9.62 44.20 69.58
N GLY A 2 9.09 45.19 68.84
CA GLY A 2 9.86 46.03 67.89
C GLY A 2 10.19 45.17 66.66
N VAL A 3 9.83 45.48 65.41
CA VAL A 3 9.83 46.77 64.70
C VAL A 3 8.94 46.62 63.43
N ALA A 4 8.22 47.69 63.08
CA ALA A 4 7.48 47.86 61.83
C ALA A 4 8.40 48.16 60.61
N ARG A 5 7.81 48.23 59.40
CA ARG A 5 8.31 48.78 58.10
C ARG A 5 8.77 47.75 57.08
N GLU A 6 8.53 47.86 55.77
CA GLU A 6 7.91 48.87 54.88
C GLU A 6 7.30 48.08 53.69
N LEU A 7 6.16 48.53 53.17
CA LEU A 7 5.55 48.07 51.93
C LEU A 7 6.29 48.74 50.76
N ARG A 8 6.90 47.97 49.85
CA ARG A 8 7.41 48.50 48.57
C ARG A 8 6.70 47.83 47.40
N LEU A 9 5.70 48.54 46.85
CA LEU A 9 5.17 48.31 45.52
C LEU A 9 6.26 48.69 44.49
N VAL A 10 6.62 47.76 43.61
CA VAL A 10 7.39 48.06 42.39
C VAL A 10 6.48 47.75 41.20
N LEU A 11 5.95 48.81 40.59
CA LEU A 11 5.16 48.75 39.37
C LEU A 11 6.13 48.85 38.18
N MET A 12 6.42 47.73 37.51
CA MET A 12 7.12 47.75 36.22
C MET A 12 6.08 47.75 35.09
N ALA A 13 5.90 48.92 34.48
CA ALA A 13 5.20 49.06 33.21
C ALA A 13 6.19 48.84 32.06
N LEU A 14 6.06 47.73 31.34
CA LEU A 14 6.77 47.48 30.07
C LEU A 14 5.82 47.83 28.91
N LEU A 15 6.03 49.00 28.33
CA LEU A 15 5.46 49.40 27.03
C LEU A 15 6.44 49.00 25.93
N LEU A 16 6.16 47.90 25.23
CA LEU A 16 6.85 47.56 23.98
C LEU A 16 5.98 48.02 22.81
N SER A 17 6.44 49.11 22.20
CA SER A 17 5.98 49.67 20.93
C SER A 17 6.21 48.65 19.81
N GLY A 18 5.13 48.23 19.15
CA GLY A 18 5.19 47.46 17.91
C GLY A 18 4.98 48.38 16.72
N CYS A 19 6.02 48.58 15.91
CA CYS A 19 5.88 49.22 14.60
C CYS A 19 5.28 48.19 13.63
N ALA A 20 3.99 48.35 13.29
CA ALA A 20 3.38 47.65 12.17
C ALA A 20 3.73 48.40 10.88
N VAL A 21 4.57 47.81 10.03
CA VAL A 21 4.74 48.27 8.65
C VAL A 21 3.66 47.58 7.84
N ALA A 22 2.63 48.34 7.44
CA ALA A 22 1.65 47.85 6.48
C ALA A 22 2.29 47.88 5.09
N VAL A 23 2.52 46.70 4.52
CA VAL A 23 2.85 46.55 3.10
C VAL A 23 1.52 46.46 2.36
N GLU A 24 1.19 47.47 1.55
CA GLU A 24 0.12 47.36 0.56
C GLU A 24 0.57 46.36 -0.51
N GLY A 25 0.05 45.14 -0.41
CA GLY A 25 0.12 44.13 -1.45
C GLY A 25 -1.27 43.97 -2.06
N GLU A 26 -1.42 44.35 -3.32
CA GLU A 26 -2.58 44.01 -4.14
C GLU A 26 -2.73 42.48 -4.14
N ALA A 27 -3.88 41.97 -3.69
CA ALA A 27 -4.15 40.54 -3.72
C ALA A 27 -4.32 40.11 -5.18
N VAL A 28 -3.26 39.55 -5.77
CA VAL A 28 -3.41 38.76 -6.99
C VAL A 28 -4.18 37.52 -6.60
N VAL A 29 -5.38 37.36 -7.16
CA VAL A 29 -6.15 36.12 -7.10
C VAL A 29 -5.30 35.06 -7.80
N GLU A 30 -4.50 34.30 -7.03
CA GLU A 30 -3.98 33.03 -7.51
C GLU A 30 -5.20 32.12 -7.72
N GLU A 31 -5.59 31.98 -8.99
CA GLU A 31 -6.34 30.81 -9.42
C GLU A 31 -5.66 29.60 -8.81
N SER A 32 -6.40 28.90 -7.95
CA SER A 32 -5.98 27.63 -7.38
C SER A 32 -5.86 26.63 -8.53
N VAL A 33 -4.73 26.67 -9.23
CA VAL A 33 -4.27 25.57 -10.06
C VAL A 33 -4.11 24.44 -9.08
N VAL A 34 -5.09 23.53 -9.09
CA VAL A 34 -4.94 22.18 -8.57
C VAL A 34 -3.62 21.70 -9.10
N LYS A 35 -2.57 21.73 -8.25
CA LYS A 35 -1.30 21.07 -8.53
C LYS A 35 -1.64 19.60 -8.60
N ARG A 36 -2.11 19.17 -9.76
CA ARG A 36 -2.17 17.78 -10.17
C ARG A 36 -0.72 17.36 -10.07
N SER A 37 -0.38 16.67 -8.97
CA SER A 37 0.91 16.04 -8.80
C SER A 37 1.18 15.35 -10.11
N VAL A 38 2.18 15.82 -10.86
CA VAL A 38 2.58 15.18 -12.11
C VAL A 38 3.17 13.86 -11.63
N LEU A 39 2.32 12.83 -11.59
CA LEU A 39 2.77 11.46 -11.37
C LEU A 39 3.92 11.26 -12.35
N ALA A 40 5.06 10.77 -11.84
CA ALA A 40 6.13 10.31 -12.71
C ALA A 40 5.50 9.44 -13.81
N PRO A 41 5.93 9.59 -15.09
CA PRO A 41 5.33 8.83 -16.18
C PRO A 41 5.33 7.35 -15.79
N ALA A 42 4.13 6.76 -15.81
CA ALA A 42 3.97 5.36 -15.46
C ALA A 42 4.91 4.53 -16.34
N GLN A 43 5.74 3.70 -15.71
CA GLN A 43 6.59 2.79 -16.46
C GLN A 43 5.71 1.94 -17.38
N PRO A 44 6.14 1.71 -18.64
CA PRO A 44 5.38 0.86 -19.54
C PRO A 44 5.29 -0.55 -18.96
N LEU A 45 4.13 -1.18 -19.13
CA LEU A 45 3.95 -2.57 -18.73
C LEU A 45 4.91 -3.48 -19.54
N PRO A 46 5.43 -4.56 -18.93
CA PRO A 46 6.32 -5.50 -19.63
C PRO A 46 5.56 -6.45 -20.59
N PHE A 47 4.29 -6.16 -20.87
CA PHE A 47 3.40 -6.91 -21.75
C PHE A 47 2.34 -5.98 -22.34
N THR A 48 1.68 -6.44 -23.40
CA THR A 48 0.48 -5.79 -23.96
C THR A 48 -0.76 -6.33 -23.25
N PRO A 49 -1.55 -5.50 -22.54
CA PRO A 49 -2.80 -5.94 -21.93
C PRO A 49 -3.75 -6.54 -22.97
N GLN A 50 -4.29 -7.73 -22.69
CA GLN A 50 -5.23 -8.40 -23.59
C GLN A 50 -6.65 -7.82 -23.50
N HIS A 51 -6.96 -7.17 -22.38
CA HIS A 51 -8.28 -6.59 -22.11
C HIS A 51 -8.18 -5.08 -21.94
N ALA A 52 -9.09 -4.36 -22.59
CA ALA A 52 -9.21 -2.92 -22.44
C ALA A 52 -9.64 -2.53 -21.00
N GLY A 53 -9.27 -1.32 -20.58
CA GLY A 53 -9.68 -0.78 -19.28
C GLY A 53 -9.02 -1.48 -18.08
N ARG A 54 -7.80 -2.02 -18.24
CA ARG A 54 -7.04 -2.67 -17.17
C ARG A 54 -7.01 -1.82 -15.89
N THR A 55 -6.75 -0.52 -16.05
CA THR A 55 -6.90 0.48 -14.99
C THR A 55 -8.21 1.23 -15.17
N ASN A 56 -9.05 1.26 -14.14
CA ASN A 56 -10.39 1.87 -14.15
C ASN A 56 -10.82 2.30 -12.74
N GLU A 57 -12.01 2.88 -12.60
CA GLU A 57 -12.56 3.44 -11.35
C GLU A 57 -12.70 2.45 -10.19
N ARG A 58 -12.61 1.15 -10.46
CA ARG A 58 -12.67 0.09 -9.44
C ARG A 58 -11.30 -0.31 -8.93
N ASN A 59 -10.21 0.09 -9.57
CA ASN A 59 -8.86 -0.29 -9.17
C ASN A 59 -7.82 0.84 -9.20
N ASP A 60 -8.16 2.05 -9.64
CA ASP A 60 -7.29 3.24 -9.77
C ASP A 60 -6.93 3.97 -8.47
N GLY A 61 -7.27 3.42 -7.30
CA GLY A 61 -7.14 4.07 -6.00
C GLY A 61 -5.72 4.11 -5.43
N THR A 62 -4.72 3.61 -6.16
CA THR A 62 -3.30 3.70 -5.82
C THR A 62 -2.43 3.93 -7.06
N SER A 63 -1.36 4.70 -6.92
CA SER A 63 -0.31 4.82 -7.95
C SER A 63 0.58 3.57 -8.08
N PHE A 64 0.48 2.62 -7.15
CA PHE A 64 1.27 1.39 -7.17
C PHE A 64 0.92 0.50 -8.37
N GLU A 65 1.91 0.12 -9.18
CA GLU A 65 1.74 -0.83 -10.29
C GLU A 65 2.61 -2.07 -10.06
N PRO A 66 2.02 -3.19 -9.56
CA PRO A 66 2.79 -4.36 -9.14
C PRO A 66 3.56 -5.04 -10.27
N CYS A 67 3.14 -4.87 -11.52
CA CYS A 67 3.80 -5.47 -12.69
C CYS A 67 5.12 -4.79 -13.08
N THR A 68 5.41 -3.60 -12.55
CA THR A 68 6.63 -2.82 -12.85
C THR A 68 7.41 -2.43 -11.59
N ALA A 69 6.89 -2.77 -10.40
CA ALA A 69 7.46 -2.35 -9.12
C ALA A 69 8.75 -3.09 -8.72
N TYR A 70 9.04 -4.21 -9.38
CA TYR A 70 10.08 -5.16 -8.95
C TYR A 70 11.13 -5.35 -10.03
N THR A 71 12.38 -5.44 -9.59
CA THR A 71 13.48 -5.93 -10.41
C THR A 71 13.40 -7.45 -10.54
N ASP A 72 14.00 -7.97 -11.60
CA ASP A 72 14.18 -9.41 -11.80
C ASP A 72 14.88 -10.10 -10.62
N GLU A 73 15.84 -9.42 -9.98
CA GLU A 73 16.57 -9.95 -8.82
C GLU A 73 15.67 -10.07 -7.60
N GLU A 74 14.87 -9.03 -7.30
CA GLU A 74 13.90 -9.07 -6.20
C GLU A 74 12.89 -10.20 -6.38
N MET A 75 12.38 -10.39 -7.61
CA MET A 75 11.45 -11.49 -7.90
C MET A 75 12.10 -12.87 -7.74
N ARG A 76 13.36 -13.04 -8.21
CA ARG A 76 14.12 -14.28 -8.00
C ARG A 76 14.39 -14.55 -6.52
N ASN A 77 14.71 -13.52 -5.73
CA ASN A 77 14.92 -13.65 -4.29
C ASN A 77 13.65 -14.08 -3.56
N LEU A 78 12.47 -13.67 -4.04
CA LEU A 78 11.18 -14.19 -3.56
C LEU A 78 10.92 -15.65 -3.96
N GLY A 79 11.62 -16.16 -4.98
CA GLY A 79 11.45 -17.50 -5.54
C GLY A 79 10.57 -17.55 -6.80
N ALA A 80 10.18 -16.40 -7.35
CA ALA A 80 9.44 -16.29 -8.60
C ALA A 80 10.41 -16.18 -9.80
N GLU A 81 9.98 -16.69 -10.95
CA GLU A 81 10.69 -16.57 -12.22
C GLU A 81 10.14 -15.34 -13.00
N PRO A 82 10.93 -14.25 -13.14
CA PRO A 82 10.47 -13.02 -13.79
C PRO A 82 9.90 -13.23 -15.19
N ARG A 83 10.43 -14.20 -15.95
CA ARG A 83 10.01 -14.48 -17.33
C ARG A 83 8.61 -15.10 -17.44
N THR A 84 8.03 -15.55 -16.33
CA THR A 84 6.68 -16.13 -16.30
C THR A 84 5.58 -15.10 -16.07
N LEU A 85 5.95 -13.82 -15.99
CA LEU A 85 5.03 -12.71 -15.74
C LEU A 85 3.85 -12.71 -16.72
N LYS A 86 2.64 -12.67 -16.18
CA LYS A 86 1.38 -12.53 -16.93
C LYS A 86 0.47 -11.50 -16.29
N ASP A 87 -0.33 -10.82 -17.10
CA ASP A 87 -1.37 -9.91 -16.60
C ASP A 87 -2.41 -10.69 -15.78
N ALA A 88 -2.89 -10.09 -14.69
CA ALA A 88 -3.97 -10.64 -13.87
C ALA A 88 -5.38 -10.27 -14.37
N ALA A 89 -5.49 -9.30 -15.28
CA ALA A 89 -6.76 -8.97 -15.89
C ALA A 89 -7.29 -10.13 -16.73
N ILE A 90 -8.51 -10.60 -16.43
CA ILE A 90 -9.20 -11.69 -17.16
C ILE A 90 -10.42 -11.22 -17.96
N SER A 91 -10.74 -9.91 -17.90
CA SER A 91 -11.91 -9.33 -18.54
C SER A 91 -11.70 -7.86 -18.87
N VAL A 92 -12.54 -7.31 -19.75
CA VAL A 92 -12.63 -5.86 -19.98
C VAL A 92 -13.06 -5.17 -18.68
N SER A 93 -12.40 -4.06 -18.34
CA SER A 93 -12.62 -3.29 -17.12
C SER A 93 -12.74 -4.19 -15.88
N PRO A 94 -11.65 -4.87 -15.47
CA PRO A 94 -11.68 -5.80 -14.35
C PRO A 94 -11.81 -5.08 -13.00
N ASN A 95 -12.33 -5.78 -11.99
CA ASN A 95 -12.44 -5.24 -10.62
C ASN A 95 -11.08 -5.03 -9.94
N TYR A 96 -10.04 -5.69 -10.44
CA TYR A 96 -8.68 -5.61 -9.94
C TYR A 96 -7.70 -5.57 -11.11
N ARG A 97 -6.51 -5.06 -10.86
CA ARG A 97 -5.35 -5.20 -11.76
C ARG A 97 -4.19 -5.83 -11.02
N GLY A 98 -3.22 -6.36 -11.75
CA GLY A 98 -2.09 -7.02 -11.13
C GLY A 98 -1.29 -7.88 -12.10
N CYS A 99 -0.45 -8.74 -11.54
CA CYS A 99 0.34 -9.71 -12.28
C CYS A 99 0.42 -11.06 -11.56
N HIS A 100 0.69 -12.10 -12.35
CA HIS A 100 0.99 -13.46 -11.93
C HIS A 100 2.42 -13.84 -12.34
N TRP A 101 3.05 -14.68 -11.52
CA TRP A 101 4.32 -15.34 -11.80
C TRP A 101 4.25 -16.80 -11.34
N GLN A 102 5.21 -17.60 -11.78
CA GLN A 102 5.44 -18.96 -11.32
C GLN A 102 6.86 -19.05 -10.72
N SER A 103 7.13 -20.05 -9.91
CA SER A 103 8.51 -20.43 -9.59
C SER A 103 9.22 -21.01 -10.82
N GLY A 104 10.57 -21.04 -10.79
CA GLY A 104 11.37 -21.58 -11.90
C GLY A 104 11.12 -23.05 -12.21
N ASP A 105 10.66 -23.84 -11.23
CA ASP A 105 10.24 -25.24 -11.37
C ASP A 105 8.76 -25.40 -11.75
N GLY A 106 8.00 -24.30 -11.83
CA GLY A 106 6.57 -24.28 -12.15
C GLY A 106 5.66 -24.86 -11.06
N ILE A 107 6.18 -25.18 -9.86
CA ILE A 107 5.42 -25.79 -8.77
C ILE A 107 4.57 -24.75 -8.04
N ALA A 108 5.16 -23.58 -7.78
CA ALA A 108 4.52 -22.51 -7.04
C ALA A 108 3.99 -21.41 -7.97
N SER A 109 2.91 -20.77 -7.53
CA SER A 109 2.31 -19.61 -8.17
C SER A 109 2.35 -18.42 -7.23
N PHE A 110 2.59 -17.27 -7.83
CA PHE A 110 2.71 -15.98 -7.19
C PHE A 110 1.70 -15.04 -7.87
N SER A 111 0.88 -14.32 -7.11
CA SER A 111 0.13 -13.20 -7.67
C SER A 111 0.16 -11.98 -6.78
N GLN A 112 0.21 -10.80 -7.41
CA GLN A 112 -0.05 -9.56 -6.72
C GLN A 112 -1.11 -8.76 -7.47
N THR A 113 -2.25 -8.60 -6.81
CA THR A 113 -3.41 -7.91 -7.37
C THR A 113 -3.86 -6.79 -6.44
N LEU A 114 -4.53 -5.80 -7.00
CA LEU A 114 -5.06 -4.67 -6.25
C LEU A 114 -6.37 -4.17 -6.82
N GLY A 115 -7.20 -3.62 -5.93
CA GLY A 115 -8.50 -3.03 -6.24
C GLY A 115 -8.91 -2.04 -5.16
N ASN A 116 -9.86 -1.16 -5.47
CA ASN A 116 -10.33 -0.15 -4.54
C ASN A 116 -11.10 -0.79 -3.39
N GLU A 117 -10.76 -0.42 -2.15
CA GLU A 117 -11.41 -0.96 -0.96
C GLU A 117 -11.48 0.09 0.15
N LYS A 118 -12.52 0.03 0.97
CA LYS A 118 -12.78 1.00 2.03
C LYS A 118 -11.77 0.89 3.17
N SER A 119 -11.49 -0.34 3.63
CA SER A 119 -10.52 -0.63 4.68
C SER A 119 -10.27 -2.13 4.78
N LEU A 120 -9.21 -2.52 5.50
CA LEU A 120 -8.94 -3.93 5.83
C LEU A 120 -10.08 -4.55 6.65
N ASP A 121 -10.70 -3.80 7.57
CA ASP A 121 -11.82 -4.31 8.36
C ASP A 121 -13.07 -4.53 7.51
N ALA A 122 -13.36 -3.62 6.58
CA ALA A 122 -14.46 -3.79 5.63
C ALA A 122 -14.22 -5.01 4.74
N TYR A 123 -12.98 -5.22 4.28
CA TYR A 123 -12.61 -6.40 3.51
C TYR A 123 -12.77 -7.69 4.31
N LYS A 124 -12.22 -7.76 5.54
CA LYS A 124 -12.37 -8.92 6.43
C LYS A 124 -13.84 -9.24 6.72
N ALA A 125 -14.67 -8.22 6.91
CA ALA A 125 -16.10 -8.41 7.12
C ALA A 125 -16.82 -8.99 5.88
N LYS A 126 -16.51 -8.50 4.67
CA LYS A 126 -17.04 -9.07 3.40
C LYS A 126 -16.59 -10.52 3.18
N GLN A 127 -15.43 -10.87 3.71
CA GLN A 127 -14.76 -12.16 3.53
C GLN A 127 -14.72 -12.95 4.85
N SER A 128 -15.75 -12.81 5.69
CA SER A 128 -15.79 -13.41 7.04
C SER A 128 -15.82 -14.93 7.06
N TYR A 129 -16.16 -15.55 5.92
CA TYR A 129 -16.13 -16.99 5.72
C TYR A 129 -14.70 -17.56 5.61
N ARG A 130 -13.69 -16.70 5.43
CA ARG A 130 -12.29 -17.11 5.28
C ARG A 130 -11.61 -17.33 6.65
N PRO A 131 -10.65 -18.28 6.74
CA PRO A 131 -9.85 -18.50 7.92
C PRO A 131 -8.81 -17.39 8.11
N TRP A 132 -9.21 -16.33 8.81
CA TRP A 132 -8.33 -15.22 9.15
C TRP A 132 -7.27 -15.63 10.19
N GLN A 133 -6.02 -15.39 9.85
CA GLN A 133 -4.92 -15.42 10.80
C GLN A 133 -4.92 -14.12 11.64
N PRO A 134 -4.20 -14.08 12.77
CA PRO A 134 -3.99 -12.81 13.47
C PRO A 134 -3.33 -11.81 12.51
N ASP A 135 -3.67 -10.54 12.65
CA ASP A 135 -3.06 -9.51 11.82
C ASP A 135 -1.57 -9.32 12.18
N ARG A 136 -0.83 -8.66 11.29
CA ARG A 136 0.57 -8.27 11.50
C ARG A 136 0.72 -6.77 11.33
N VAL A 137 1.80 -6.22 11.87
CA VAL A 137 2.24 -4.85 11.58
C VAL A 137 3.63 -4.94 10.97
N ILE A 138 3.79 -4.45 9.76
CA ILE A 138 5.03 -4.50 8.98
C ILE A 138 5.35 -3.08 8.54
N ASN A 139 6.50 -2.56 8.97
CA ASN A 139 6.92 -1.16 8.71
C ASN A 139 5.81 -0.13 9.02
N GLY A 140 5.11 -0.32 10.14
CA GLY A 140 4.00 0.55 10.57
C GLY A 140 2.68 0.36 9.83
N ARG A 141 2.61 -0.51 8.81
CA ARG A 141 1.37 -0.83 8.10
C ARG A 141 0.75 -2.11 8.64
N ARG A 142 -0.57 -2.09 8.85
CA ARG A 142 -1.34 -3.29 9.18
C ARG A 142 -1.43 -4.20 7.96
N VAL A 143 -1.20 -5.50 8.18
CA VAL A 143 -1.30 -6.56 7.18
C VAL A 143 -2.27 -7.62 7.70
N ILE A 144 -3.31 -7.89 6.94
CA ILE A 144 -4.25 -9.00 7.22
C ILE A 144 -3.79 -10.23 6.46
N VAL A 145 -3.94 -11.40 7.07
CA VAL A 145 -3.46 -12.66 6.52
C VAL A 145 -4.59 -13.70 6.55
N THR A 146 -4.79 -14.40 5.45
CA THR A 146 -5.78 -15.48 5.35
C THR A 146 -5.24 -16.58 4.47
N THR A 147 -5.57 -17.83 4.79
CA THR A 147 -5.34 -18.92 3.86
C THR A 147 -6.40 -18.91 2.76
N GLU A 148 -6.06 -19.46 1.61
CA GLU A 148 -6.97 -19.74 0.50
C GLU A 148 -6.94 -21.23 0.20
N ASP A 149 -8.15 -21.80 0.12
CA ASP A 149 -8.38 -23.21 -0.13
C ASP A 149 -7.46 -24.12 0.70
N ARG A 150 -6.75 -25.04 0.05
CA ARG A 150 -5.88 -26.04 0.71
C ARG A 150 -4.40 -25.85 0.40
N ASP A 151 -4.02 -24.82 -0.35
CA ASP A 151 -2.69 -24.74 -0.96
C ASP A 151 -2.10 -23.32 -1.05
N GLY A 152 -2.79 -22.30 -0.55
CA GLY A 152 -2.35 -20.92 -0.70
C GLY A 152 -2.62 -20.01 0.50
N CYS A 153 -1.99 -18.84 0.47
CA CYS A 153 -2.19 -17.80 1.47
C CYS A 153 -2.06 -16.42 0.86
N PHE A 154 -2.80 -15.47 1.41
CA PHE A 154 -2.72 -14.06 1.09
C PHE A 154 -2.24 -13.25 2.28
N ALA A 155 -1.38 -12.28 2.00
CA ALA A 155 -1.08 -11.16 2.88
C ALA A 155 -1.51 -9.86 2.19
N SER A 156 -2.35 -9.08 2.86
CA SER A 156 -2.97 -7.90 2.26
C SER A 156 -2.83 -6.65 3.12
N PHE A 157 -2.58 -5.51 2.49
CA PHE A 157 -2.45 -4.21 3.15
C PHE A 157 -3.11 -3.11 2.31
N MET A 158 -3.36 -1.95 2.91
CA MET A 158 -3.84 -0.79 2.16
C MET A 158 -2.68 0.02 1.61
N SER A 159 -2.78 0.42 0.34
CA SER A 159 -2.00 1.48 -0.26
C SER A 159 -2.97 2.52 -0.79
N GLU A 160 -2.96 3.71 -0.19
CA GLU A 160 -3.93 4.77 -0.47
C GLU A 160 -5.39 4.26 -0.36
N LYS A 161 -6.14 4.21 -1.46
CA LYS A 161 -7.54 3.74 -1.51
C LYS A 161 -7.68 2.30 -2.01
N ALA A 162 -6.58 1.63 -2.31
CA ALA A 162 -6.58 0.27 -2.82
C ALA A 162 -6.08 -0.72 -1.76
N ILE A 163 -6.71 -1.90 -1.72
CA ILE A 163 -6.14 -3.07 -1.05
C ILE A 163 -5.19 -3.76 -2.03
N VAL A 164 -3.99 -4.10 -1.56
CA VAL A 164 -3.00 -4.88 -2.30
C VAL A 164 -2.95 -6.26 -1.70
N HIS A 165 -3.15 -7.29 -2.52
CA HIS A 165 -3.08 -8.69 -2.16
C HIS A 165 -1.78 -9.28 -2.68
N SER A 166 -0.95 -9.85 -1.81
CA SER A 166 0.19 -10.70 -2.21
C SER A 166 -0.16 -12.14 -1.90
N ALA A 167 -0.25 -12.98 -2.92
CA ALA A 167 -0.68 -14.36 -2.83
C ALA A 167 0.44 -15.32 -3.21
N TYR A 168 0.55 -16.41 -2.47
CA TYR A 168 1.44 -17.51 -2.79
C TYR A 168 0.68 -18.84 -2.66
N SER A 169 0.85 -19.75 -3.62
CA SER A 169 0.30 -21.10 -3.57
C SER A 169 1.20 -22.13 -4.24
N VAL A 170 1.02 -23.41 -3.90
CA VAL A 170 1.78 -24.55 -4.46
C VAL A 170 0.91 -25.56 -5.24
N ALA A 171 -0.30 -25.12 -5.60
CA ALA A 171 -1.46 -25.93 -5.99
C ALA A 171 -1.29 -26.91 -7.15
N VAL A 172 -0.39 -26.65 -8.09
CA VAL A 172 -0.41 -27.41 -9.37
C VAL A 172 0.37 -28.72 -9.26
N PHE A 173 1.51 -28.71 -8.55
CA PHE A 173 2.40 -29.86 -8.47
C PHE A 173 3.08 -30.02 -7.09
N GLY A 174 2.77 -29.16 -6.14
CA GLY A 174 3.41 -29.12 -4.82
C GLY A 174 2.59 -29.80 -3.72
N THR A 175 3.26 -30.09 -2.61
CA THR A 175 2.60 -30.51 -1.37
C THR A 175 2.60 -29.33 -0.41
N PRO A 176 1.43 -28.79 -0.02
CA PRO A 176 1.36 -27.68 0.91
C PRO A 176 1.95 -28.03 2.28
N SER A 177 2.54 -27.04 2.95
CA SER A 177 3.05 -27.24 4.31
C SER A 177 1.92 -27.47 5.33
N PRO A 178 2.18 -28.17 6.45
CA PRO A 178 1.18 -28.34 7.51
C PRO A 178 0.64 -26.98 7.98
N GLY A 179 -0.68 -26.79 7.88
CA GLY A 179 -1.33 -25.54 8.28
C GLY A 179 -0.98 -24.33 7.41
N LEU A 180 -0.39 -24.54 6.23
CA LEU A 180 -0.02 -23.49 5.27
C LEU A 180 0.99 -22.46 5.81
N VAL A 181 1.84 -22.87 6.76
CA VAL A 181 2.80 -21.99 7.43
C VAL A 181 3.82 -21.42 6.43
N SER A 182 4.42 -22.26 5.59
CA SER A 182 5.39 -21.82 4.58
C SER A 182 4.75 -20.89 3.55
N GLU A 183 3.53 -21.19 3.13
CA GLU A 183 2.77 -20.44 2.14
C GLU A 183 2.42 -19.04 2.68
N CYS A 184 1.94 -18.96 3.93
CA CYS A 184 1.66 -17.69 4.57
C CYS A 184 2.93 -16.86 4.84
N ASN A 185 4.03 -17.50 5.26
CA ASN A 185 5.29 -16.79 5.42
C ASN A 185 5.77 -16.18 4.10
N LYS A 186 5.62 -16.91 2.98
CA LYS A 186 5.99 -16.41 1.65
C LYS A 186 5.09 -15.28 1.18
N ALA A 187 3.77 -15.38 1.41
CA ALA A 187 2.84 -14.28 1.14
C ALA A 187 3.19 -13.02 1.96
N ILE A 188 3.54 -13.17 3.24
CA ILE A 188 3.97 -12.09 4.13
C ILE A 188 5.29 -11.47 3.67
N GLU A 189 6.27 -12.28 3.26
CA GLU A 189 7.55 -11.82 2.71
C GLU A 189 7.32 -10.95 1.47
N TRP A 190 6.44 -11.37 0.57
CA TRP A 190 6.11 -10.58 -0.60
C TRP A 190 5.36 -9.29 -0.24
N ALA A 191 4.38 -9.35 0.67
CA ALA A 191 3.73 -8.14 1.15
C ALA A 191 4.72 -7.16 1.81
N THR A 192 5.76 -7.67 2.48
CA THR A 192 6.83 -6.86 3.06
C THR A 192 7.61 -6.11 1.98
N LEU A 193 7.96 -6.80 0.88
CA LEU A 193 8.58 -6.15 -0.27
C LEU A 193 7.65 -5.12 -0.91
N ALA A 194 6.38 -5.45 -1.11
CA ALA A 194 5.38 -4.54 -1.68
C ALA A 194 5.20 -3.27 -0.84
N ILE A 195 5.18 -3.41 0.50
CA ILE A 195 5.14 -2.30 1.47
C ILE A 195 6.34 -1.35 1.33
N SER A 196 7.49 -1.82 0.84
CA SER A 196 8.64 -0.93 0.57
C SER A 196 8.49 -0.09 -0.71
N LYS A 197 7.56 -0.46 -1.60
CA LYS A 197 7.39 0.13 -2.94
C LYS A 197 6.09 0.93 -3.08
N ALA A 198 5.04 0.49 -2.41
CA ALA A 198 3.72 1.11 -2.46
C ALA A 198 3.65 2.35 -1.55
N PRO A 199 2.95 3.43 -1.97
CA PRO A 199 2.66 4.58 -1.11
C PRO A 199 1.81 4.16 0.11
#